data_AF-A0A383AXK2-F1
#
_entry.id   AF-A0A383AXK2-F1
#
_cell.length_a   1.000
_cell.length_b   1.000
_cell.length_c   1.000
_cell.angle_alpha   90.00
_cell.angle_beta   90.00
_cell.angle_gamma   90.00
#
_symmetry.space_group_name_H-M   'P 1'
#
loop_
_entity.id
_entity.type
_entity.pdbx_description
1 polymer ?
#
loop_
_entity_poly.entity_id
_entity_poly.type
_entity_poly.pdbx_seq_one_letter_code
_entity_poly.pdbx_strand_id
1 'polypeptide(L)'
;MIYSLLIILLNVAVANSVYWEPEIPVPGGDITIYYNTIEGELPNNTFPVYVHLGYNGWIDVDDYAMSYYPANGAGWWKYTYQIPEEAETVDFVFTDLNDNWDNNGGIGIDWHISLNYYWSPFNPTPNDTFEIVLNNIDQGGHIIWTVDAGKGHTTPIEEYWPENSYINNGSIYTPLNFITATTASIDF
;
A
#
# COMPACT_ATOMS: atom_id res chain seq x y z
N MET A 1 -28.82 26.45 -34.25
CA MET A 1 -29.08 25.70 -33.00
C MET A 1 -27.77 25.58 -32.25
N ILE A 2 -27.69 26.15 -31.05
CA ILE A 2 -26.50 26.04 -30.18
C ILE A 2 -26.69 24.77 -29.35
N TYR A 3 -25.78 23.81 -29.49
CA TYR A 3 -25.75 22.64 -28.63
C TYR A 3 -25.00 23.01 -27.35
N SER A 4 -25.68 23.01 -26.20
CA SER A 4 -25.01 23.06 -24.90
C SER A 4 -24.48 21.68 -24.57
N LEU A 5 -23.16 21.56 -24.42
CA LEU A 5 -22.51 20.37 -23.91
C LEU A 5 -22.58 20.41 -22.37
N LEU A 6 -23.40 19.54 -21.78
CA LEU A 6 -23.41 19.31 -20.34
C LEU A 6 -22.27 18.34 -20.01
N ILE A 7 -21.21 18.82 -19.39
CA ILE A 7 -20.14 17.98 -18.84
C ILE A 7 -20.54 17.63 -17.41
N ILE A 8 -20.88 16.36 -17.17
CA ILE A 8 -21.08 15.81 -15.83
C ILE A 8 -19.71 15.33 -15.36
N LEU A 9 -19.15 15.99 -14.35
CA LEU A 9 -18.00 15.49 -13.61
C LEU A 9 -18.51 14.46 -12.60
N LEU A 10 -18.35 13.17 -12.89
CA LEU A 10 -18.44 12.14 -11.87
C LEU A 10 -17.16 12.19 -11.04
N ASN A 11 -17.25 12.63 -9.78
CA ASN A 11 -16.25 12.28 -8.79
C ASN A 11 -16.51 10.82 -8.41
N VAL A 12 -15.81 9.89 -9.05
CA VAL A 12 -15.72 8.53 -8.55
C VAL A 12 -14.73 8.60 -7.40
N ALA A 13 -15.22 8.69 -6.17
CA ALA A 13 -14.41 8.30 -5.03
C ALA A 13 -14.15 6.79 -5.22
N VAL A 14 -12.89 6.42 -5.46
CA VAL A 14 -12.50 5.01 -5.38
C VAL A 14 -12.68 4.64 -3.92
N ALA A 15 -13.74 3.89 -3.62
CA ALA A 15 -13.96 3.36 -2.30
C ALA A 15 -12.91 2.26 -2.08
N ASN A 16 -12.08 2.43 -1.06
CA ASN A 16 -11.13 1.40 -0.67
C ASN A 16 -11.86 0.44 0.26
N SER A 17 -12.15 -0.77 -0.23
CA SER A 17 -12.78 -1.83 0.57
C SER A 17 -11.88 -2.29 1.73
N VAL A 18 -10.60 -1.90 1.72
CA VAL A 18 -9.58 -2.31 2.69
C VAL A 18 -8.74 -1.11 3.10
N TYR A 19 -8.45 -1.02 4.40
CA TYR A 19 -7.41 -0.14 4.93
C TYR A 19 -6.87 -0.72 6.24
N TRP A 20 -5.80 -0.15 6.79
CA TRP A 20 -5.20 -0.58 8.04
C TRP A 20 -4.71 0.58 8.90
N GLU A 21 -4.48 0.31 10.19
CA GLU A 21 -3.93 1.25 11.15
C GLU A 21 -2.91 0.56 12.07
N PRO A 22 -1.75 1.17 12.39
CA PRO A 22 -1.29 2.46 11.85
C PRO A 22 -0.94 2.35 10.36
N GLU A 23 -0.95 3.48 9.66
CA GLU A 23 -0.62 3.58 8.24
C GLU A 23 0.79 3.03 7.94
N ILE A 24 1.73 3.28 8.86
CA ILE A 24 3.10 2.77 8.85
C ILE A 24 3.25 1.80 10.05
N PRO A 25 2.90 0.52 9.88
CA PRO A 25 3.17 -0.51 10.89
C PRO A 25 4.67 -0.81 10.99
N VAL A 26 5.08 -1.38 12.12
CA VAL A 26 6.47 -1.76 12.39
C VAL A 26 6.54 -3.20 12.90
N PRO A 27 7.65 -3.93 12.67
CA PRO A 27 7.83 -5.26 13.23
C PRO A 27 7.72 -5.25 14.76
N GLY A 28 7.12 -6.28 15.34
CA GLY A 28 6.85 -6.37 16.79
C GLY A 28 5.72 -5.47 17.29
N GLY A 29 5.11 -4.65 16.43
CA GLY A 29 3.98 -3.80 16.76
C GLY A 29 2.63 -4.43 16.43
N ASP A 30 1.57 -3.63 16.51
CA ASP A 30 0.20 -4.04 16.17
C ASP A 30 -0.24 -3.40 14.87
N ILE A 31 -0.98 -4.17 14.06
CA ILE A 31 -1.74 -3.66 12.92
C ILE A 31 -3.19 -4.09 13.02
N THR A 32 -4.10 -3.13 12.87
CA THR A 32 -5.54 -3.40 12.72
C THR A 32 -5.92 -3.29 11.24
N ILE A 33 -6.37 -4.40 10.67
CA ILE A 33 -6.83 -4.52 9.29
C ILE A 33 -8.35 -4.38 9.27
N TYR A 34 -8.86 -3.61 8.32
CA TYR A 34 -10.27 -3.36 8.12
C TYR A 34 -10.72 -3.79 6.72
N TYR A 35 -11.91 -4.38 6.64
CA TYR A 35 -12.50 -4.89 5.40
C TYR A 35 -13.98 -4.54 5.32
N ASN A 36 -14.46 -4.12 4.14
CA ASN A 36 -15.86 -3.82 3.89
C ASN A 36 -16.49 -4.84 2.93
N THR A 37 -17.47 -5.63 3.38
CA THR A 37 -18.17 -6.63 2.55
C THR A 37 -19.14 -6.05 1.52
N ILE A 38 -19.45 -4.75 1.57
CA ILE A 38 -20.32 -4.07 0.59
C ILE A 38 -19.48 -3.48 -0.54
N GLU A 39 -18.25 -3.05 -0.23
CA GLU A 39 -17.32 -2.45 -1.21
C GLU A 39 -16.32 -3.47 -1.79
N GLY A 40 -16.04 -4.56 -1.06
CA GLY A 40 -15.18 -5.67 -1.50
C GLY A 40 -15.91 -6.76 -2.26
N GLU A 41 -15.23 -7.89 -2.50
CA GLU A 41 -15.72 -9.00 -3.32
C GLU A 41 -16.51 -10.08 -2.55
N LEU A 42 -16.35 -10.18 -1.24
CA LEU A 42 -17.12 -11.15 -0.45
C LEU A 42 -18.63 -10.79 -0.44
N PRO A 43 -19.54 -11.77 -0.34
CA PRO A 43 -20.97 -11.50 -0.24
C PRO A 43 -21.31 -10.50 0.88
N ASN A 44 -22.18 -9.53 0.59
CA ASN A 44 -22.54 -8.47 1.55
C ASN A 44 -23.08 -9.01 2.90
N ASN A 45 -23.66 -10.22 2.90
CA ASN A 45 -24.22 -10.90 4.06
C ASN A 45 -23.25 -11.90 4.73
N THR A 46 -21.97 -11.92 4.35
CA THR A 46 -20.94 -12.76 4.98
C THR A 46 -20.88 -12.50 6.48
N PHE A 47 -20.99 -13.57 7.27
CA PHE A 47 -20.94 -13.52 8.73
C PHE A 47 -20.51 -14.89 9.30
N PRO A 48 -19.36 -14.99 9.99
CA PRO A 48 -18.33 -13.96 10.12
C PRO A 48 -17.47 -13.83 8.84
N VAL A 49 -16.77 -12.71 8.71
CA VAL A 49 -15.65 -12.56 7.76
C VAL A 49 -14.38 -13.07 8.44
N TYR A 50 -13.48 -13.68 7.67
CA TYR A 50 -12.14 -14.06 8.11
C TYR A 50 -11.09 -13.30 7.31
N VAL A 51 -9.99 -12.96 7.97
CA VAL A 51 -8.76 -12.56 7.30
C VAL A 51 -7.82 -13.77 7.29
N HIS A 52 -7.39 -14.16 6.10
CA HIS A 52 -6.37 -15.18 5.88
C HIS A 52 -5.04 -14.45 5.81
N LEU A 53 -4.16 -14.67 6.80
CA LEU A 53 -3.03 -13.78 7.04
C LEU A 53 -1.77 -14.58 7.33
N GLY A 54 -0.66 -14.16 6.74
CA GLY A 54 0.69 -14.58 7.09
C GLY A 54 1.68 -13.41 7.00
N TYR A 55 2.97 -13.72 7.10
CA TYR A 55 4.04 -12.74 6.95
C TYR A 55 5.16 -13.28 6.04
N ASN A 56 6.04 -12.41 5.55
CA ASN A 56 7.22 -12.78 4.74
C ASN A 56 6.91 -13.70 3.55
N GLY A 57 5.85 -13.42 2.80
CA GLY A 57 5.41 -14.23 1.68
C GLY A 57 4.69 -15.50 2.12
N TRP A 58 3.68 -15.34 2.98
CA TRP A 58 2.79 -16.42 3.43
C TRP A 58 3.44 -17.47 4.34
N ILE A 59 4.25 -17.02 5.31
CA ILE A 59 4.72 -17.83 6.45
C ILE A 59 3.69 -17.74 7.60
N ASP A 60 3.54 -18.85 8.33
CA ASP A 60 2.69 -18.98 9.53
C ASP A 60 1.24 -18.53 9.31
N VAL A 61 0.68 -19.00 8.20
CA VAL A 61 -0.65 -18.58 7.74
C VAL A 61 -1.75 -19.20 8.59
N ASP A 62 -2.72 -18.38 8.98
CA ASP A 62 -3.95 -18.83 9.63
C ASP A 62 -5.15 -17.96 9.22
N ASP A 63 -6.35 -18.44 9.53
CA ASP A 63 -7.63 -17.79 9.27
C ASP A 63 -8.20 -17.19 10.55
N TYR A 64 -8.19 -15.86 10.66
CA TYR A 64 -8.63 -15.16 11.85
C TYR A 64 -10.03 -14.57 11.67
N ALA A 65 -10.95 -14.97 12.56
CA ALA A 65 -12.29 -14.40 12.57
C ALA A 65 -12.24 -12.89 12.87
N MET A 66 -12.77 -12.09 11.95
CA MET A 66 -12.87 -10.65 12.12
C MET A 66 -14.08 -10.27 12.98
N SER A 67 -13.99 -9.13 13.66
CA SER A 67 -15.09 -8.53 14.42
C SER A 67 -15.85 -7.51 13.59
N TYR A 68 -17.18 -7.60 13.58
CA TYR A 68 -18.02 -6.59 12.92
C TYR A 68 -17.79 -5.20 13.56
N TYR A 69 -17.57 -4.19 12.72
CA TYR A 69 -17.15 -2.85 13.12
C TYR A 69 -18.02 -1.75 12.49
N PRO A 70 -19.28 -1.59 12.95
CA PRO A 70 -20.23 -0.64 12.35
C PRO A 70 -19.89 0.83 12.56
N ALA A 71 -18.87 1.15 13.37
CA ALA A 71 -18.44 2.53 13.61
C ALA A 71 -17.99 3.24 12.33
N ASN A 72 -17.51 2.49 11.33
CA ASN A 72 -17.11 3.00 10.02
C ASN A 72 -18.23 2.95 8.97
N GLY A 73 -19.43 2.52 9.37
CA GLY A 73 -20.58 2.32 8.48
C GLY A 73 -20.90 0.84 8.27
N ALA A 74 -21.87 0.59 7.40
CA ALA A 74 -22.31 -0.76 7.09
C ALA A 74 -21.22 -1.57 6.37
N GLY A 75 -21.18 -2.88 6.59
CA GLY A 75 -20.26 -3.80 5.92
C GLY A 75 -18.85 -3.87 6.50
N TRP A 76 -18.46 -2.98 7.42
CA TRP A 76 -17.10 -2.95 7.96
C TRP A 76 -16.84 -4.03 9.03
N TRP A 77 -15.67 -4.66 8.92
CA TRP A 77 -15.10 -5.65 9.83
C TRP A 77 -13.66 -5.27 10.16
N LYS A 78 -13.15 -5.73 11.31
CA LYS A 78 -11.76 -5.52 11.68
C LYS A 78 -11.12 -6.71 12.38
N TYR A 79 -9.81 -6.82 12.27
CA TYR A 79 -8.98 -7.73 13.06
C TYR A 79 -7.66 -7.05 13.42
N THR A 80 -7.16 -7.27 14.63
CA THR A 80 -5.87 -6.74 15.07
C THR A 80 -4.87 -7.88 15.16
N TYR A 81 -3.81 -7.77 14.38
CA TYR A 81 -2.70 -8.72 14.31
C TYR A 81 -1.49 -8.17 15.08
N GLN A 82 -0.85 -9.03 15.87
CA GLN A 82 0.43 -8.76 16.52
C GLN A 82 1.52 -9.17 15.53
N ILE A 83 2.24 -8.20 14.99
CA ILE A 83 3.25 -8.44 13.97
C ILE A 83 4.48 -9.11 14.62
N PRO A 84 5.01 -10.22 14.08
CA PRO A 84 6.27 -10.80 14.55
C PRO A 84 7.44 -9.79 14.52
N GLU A 85 8.42 -9.92 15.42
CA GLU A 85 9.56 -9.00 15.49
C GLU A 85 10.45 -9.10 14.23
N GLU A 86 10.48 -10.27 13.61
CA GLU A 86 11.25 -10.62 12.43
C GLU A 86 10.48 -10.44 11.11
N ALA A 87 9.24 -9.97 11.17
CA ALA A 87 8.45 -9.76 9.96
C ALA A 87 9.04 -8.59 9.15
N GLU A 88 9.17 -8.80 7.85
CA GLU A 88 9.50 -7.81 6.83
C GLU A 88 8.25 -7.38 6.06
N THR A 89 7.25 -8.28 5.97
CA THR A 89 5.99 -8.05 5.26
C THR A 89 4.82 -8.66 6.01
N VAL A 90 3.63 -8.07 5.87
CA VAL A 90 2.35 -8.69 6.24
C VAL A 90 1.55 -8.96 4.96
N ASP A 91 1.12 -10.20 4.78
CA ASP A 91 0.41 -10.69 3.60
C ASP A 91 -0.99 -11.13 4.02
N PHE A 92 -2.04 -10.63 3.37
CA PHE A 92 -3.40 -11.02 3.73
C PHE A 92 -4.41 -10.93 2.60
N VAL A 93 -5.46 -11.73 2.73
CA VAL A 93 -6.68 -11.76 1.91
C VAL A 93 -7.89 -12.05 2.80
N PHE A 94 -9.11 -12.01 2.25
CA PHE A 94 -10.33 -12.24 3.02
C PHE A 94 -11.11 -13.44 2.50
N THR A 95 -11.79 -14.14 3.40
CA THR A 95 -12.62 -15.30 3.05
C THR A 95 -13.81 -15.45 4.00
N ASP A 96 -14.84 -16.19 3.56
CA ASP A 96 -15.93 -16.69 4.40
C ASP A 96 -15.72 -18.14 4.86
N LEU A 97 -14.57 -18.75 4.54
CA LEU A 97 -14.25 -20.18 4.72
C LEU A 97 -15.20 -21.14 4.00
N ASN A 98 -15.93 -20.66 3.00
CA ASN A 98 -16.87 -21.43 2.20
C ASN A 98 -16.61 -21.20 0.70
N ASP A 99 -15.32 -21.29 0.33
CA ASP A 99 -14.79 -21.15 -1.03
C ASP A 99 -15.00 -19.77 -1.69
N ASN A 100 -15.42 -18.74 -0.93
CA ASN A 100 -15.40 -17.36 -1.40
C ASN A 100 -14.17 -16.64 -0.87
N TRP A 101 -13.51 -15.90 -1.76
CA TRP A 101 -12.28 -15.18 -1.47
C TRP A 101 -12.38 -13.79 -2.06
N ASP A 102 -11.85 -12.82 -1.32
CA ASP A 102 -11.42 -11.56 -1.88
C ASP A 102 -9.89 -11.54 -1.75
N ASN A 103 -9.21 -11.79 -2.88
CA ASN A 103 -7.76 -11.85 -2.97
C ASN A 103 -7.19 -10.71 -3.81
N ASN A 104 -7.93 -9.59 -3.86
CA ASN A 104 -7.55 -8.37 -4.57
C ASN A 104 -7.20 -8.61 -6.05
N GLY A 105 -7.87 -9.57 -6.69
CA GLY A 105 -7.76 -9.91 -8.11
C GLY A 105 -6.88 -11.12 -8.46
N GLY A 106 -6.19 -11.75 -7.51
CA GLY A 106 -5.48 -13.02 -7.72
C GLY A 106 -3.98 -13.05 -7.38
N ILE A 107 -3.23 -13.92 -8.07
CA ILE A 107 -1.83 -14.24 -7.73
C ILE A 107 -0.93 -13.01 -7.83
N GLY A 108 -0.27 -12.66 -6.72
CA GLY A 108 0.73 -11.59 -6.65
C GLY A 108 0.15 -10.19 -6.58
N ILE A 109 -1.16 -10.07 -6.34
CA ILE A 109 -1.88 -8.81 -6.14
C ILE A 109 -2.66 -8.80 -4.83
N ASP A 110 -2.50 -9.83 -4.00
CA ASP A 110 -2.87 -9.85 -2.59
C ASP A 110 -2.41 -8.59 -1.84
N TRP A 111 -3.08 -8.28 -0.72
CA TRP A 111 -2.63 -7.14 0.07
C TRP A 111 -1.32 -7.48 0.76
N HIS A 112 -0.32 -6.66 0.44
CA HIS A 112 1.05 -6.83 0.88
C HIS A 112 1.53 -5.52 1.51
N ILE A 113 1.81 -5.54 2.80
CA ILE A 113 2.31 -4.38 3.53
C ILE A 113 3.78 -4.59 3.85
N SER A 114 4.64 -3.74 3.28
CA SER A 114 6.05 -3.70 3.64
C SER A 114 6.23 -3.04 5.01
N LEU A 115 7.05 -3.65 5.86
CA LEU A 115 7.44 -3.13 7.17
C LEU A 115 8.82 -2.44 7.14
N ASN A 116 9.58 -2.66 6.06
CA ASN A 116 10.94 -2.16 5.90
C ASN A 116 11.04 -0.93 5.01
N TYR A 117 9.99 -0.56 4.29
CA TYR A 117 9.97 0.70 3.56
C TYR A 117 8.57 1.28 3.52
N TYR A 118 8.49 2.60 3.45
CA TYR A 118 7.25 3.33 3.28
C TYR A 118 7.52 4.62 2.51
N TRP A 119 6.45 5.27 2.06
CA TRP A 119 6.52 6.64 1.59
C TRP A 119 5.48 7.49 2.32
N SER A 120 5.77 8.78 2.42
CA SER A 120 4.89 9.76 3.07
C SER A 120 4.79 11.04 2.24
N PRO A 121 3.58 11.60 2.02
CA PRO A 121 2.28 11.04 2.43
C PRO A 121 1.95 9.77 1.62
N PHE A 122 1.15 8.85 2.17
CA PHE A 122 0.81 7.59 1.48
C PHE A 122 0.05 7.79 0.17
N ASN A 123 -0.75 8.85 0.08
CA ASN A 123 -1.46 9.26 -1.13
C ASN A 123 -1.01 10.67 -1.55
N PRO A 124 0.18 10.81 -2.16
CA PRO A 124 0.64 12.11 -2.62
C PRO A 124 -0.18 12.60 -3.83
N THR A 125 -0.44 13.89 -3.90
CA THR A 125 -1.08 14.56 -5.04
C THR A 125 -0.02 15.15 -5.98
N PRO A 126 -0.37 15.56 -7.22
CA PRO A 126 0.61 15.98 -8.23
C PRO A 126 1.56 17.14 -7.87
N ASN A 127 1.36 17.83 -6.76
CA ASN A 127 2.23 18.92 -6.29
C ASN A 127 2.78 18.67 -4.88
N ASP A 128 2.53 17.51 -4.30
CA ASP A 128 3.10 17.15 -3.01
C ASP A 128 4.53 16.66 -3.21
N THR A 129 5.42 17.12 -2.35
CA THR A 129 6.68 16.43 -2.11
C THR A 129 6.40 15.14 -1.37
N PHE A 130 7.15 14.09 -1.65
CA PHE A 130 7.03 12.85 -0.89
C PHE A 130 8.40 12.28 -0.55
N GLU A 131 8.50 11.70 0.64
CA GLU A 131 9.70 11.03 1.10
C GLU A 131 9.52 9.53 0.96
N ILE A 132 10.50 8.84 0.39
CA ILE A 132 10.64 7.39 0.49
C ILE A 132 11.63 7.10 1.62
N VAL A 133 11.24 6.26 2.57
CA VAL A 133 12.10 5.79 3.66
C VAL A 133 12.34 4.30 3.52
N LEU A 134 13.61 3.90 3.60
CA LEU A 134 14.07 2.52 3.66
C LEU A 134 14.68 2.27 5.04
N ASN A 135 14.17 1.28 5.75
CA ASN A 135 14.65 0.80 7.04
C ASN A 135 15.39 -0.53 6.89
N ASN A 136 16.15 -0.89 7.93
CA ASN A 136 16.90 -2.13 8.03
C ASN A 136 17.83 -2.39 6.83
N ILE A 137 18.43 -1.32 6.29
CA ILE A 137 19.40 -1.43 5.20
C ILE A 137 20.82 -1.58 5.75
N ASP A 138 21.59 -2.52 5.18
CA ASP A 138 22.98 -2.78 5.59
C ASP A 138 24.02 -2.02 4.73
N GLN A 139 23.58 -1.42 3.63
CA GLN A 139 24.44 -0.73 2.68
C GLN A 139 23.74 0.44 2.00
N GLY A 140 24.54 1.40 1.55
CA GLY A 140 24.06 2.51 0.73
C GLY A 140 23.71 2.05 -0.68
N GLY A 141 23.27 2.99 -1.50
CA GLY A 141 22.87 2.69 -2.87
C GLY A 141 22.24 3.87 -3.56
N HIS A 142 21.55 3.56 -4.65
CA HIS A 142 20.77 4.53 -5.40
C HIS A 142 19.40 3.92 -5.71
N ILE A 143 18.35 4.75 -5.69
CA ILE A 143 17.12 4.42 -6.38
C ILE A 143 17.27 4.82 -7.84
N ILE A 144 16.87 3.92 -8.73
CA ILE A 144 16.77 4.17 -10.17
C ILE A 144 15.29 4.35 -10.50
N TRP A 145 14.93 5.48 -11.08
CA TRP A 145 13.52 5.81 -11.33
C TRP A 145 13.31 6.49 -12.69
N THR A 146 12.06 6.41 -13.14
CA THR A 146 11.56 7.00 -14.38
C THR A 146 10.14 7.51 -14.15
N VAL A 147 9.61 8.32 -15.05
CA VAL A 147 8.20 8.74 -15.04
C VAL A 147 7.47 8.19 -16.26
N ASP A 148 6.20 7.82 -16.10
CA ASP A 148 5.30 7.46 -17.20
C ASP A 148 4.02 8.30 -17.12
N ALA A 149 3.79 9.12 -18.14
CA ALA A 149 2.60 9.96 -18.29
C ALA A 149 1.58 9.38 -19.29
N GLY A 150 1.53 8.05 -19.42
CA GLY A 150 0.68 7.31 -20.35
C GLY A 150 1.28 7.13 -21.75
N LYS A 151 2.60 7.31 -21.89
CA LYS A 151 3.34 7.15 -23.17
C LYS A 151 4.59 6.29 -23.03
N GLY A 152 4.70 5.56 -21.92
CA GLY A 152 5.89 4.77 -21.58
C GLY A 152 6.86 5.57 -20.71
N HIS A 153 7.81 4.83 -20.13
CA HIS A 153 8.82 5.37 -19.24
C HIS A 153 9.78 6.32 -19.96
N THR A 154 9.96 7.50 -19.39
CA THR A 154 10.93 8.51 -19.85
C THR A 154 11.77 9.01 -18.67
N THR A 155 12.92 9.60 -18.98
CA THR A 155 13.74 10.33 -18.00
C THR A 155 12.96 11.56 -17.47
N PRO A 156 12.79 11.69 -16.15
CA PRO A 156 12.20 12.86 -15.50
C PRO A 156 12.95 14.16 -15.79
N ILE A 157 12.26 15.31 -15.76
CA ILE A 157 12.91 16.61 -15.88
C ILE A 157 13.72 16.93 -14.61
N GLU A 158 14.83 17.65 -14.77
CA GLU A 158 15.82 17.92 -13.70
C GLU A 158 15.24 18.66 -12.49
N GLU A 159 14.15 19.42 -12.68
CA GLU A 159 13.46 20.14 -11.60
C GLU A 159 12.89 19.21 -10.51
N TYR A 160 12.56 17.96 -10.85
CA TYR A 160 12.05 16.96 -9.91
C TYR A 160 13.13 16.02 -9.37
N TRP A 161 14.40 16.30 -9.63
CA TRP A 161 15.47 15.40 -9.20
C TRP A 161 15.81 15.66 -7.75
N PRO A 162 15.78 14.62 -6.89
CA PRO A 162 16.31 14.76 -5.54
C PRO A 162 17.78 15.18 -5.55
N GLU A 163 18.24 15.78 -4.47
CA GLU A 163 19.61 16.28 -4.37
C GLU A 163 20.65 15.20 -4.69
N ASN A 164 21.71 15.57 -5.40
CA ASN A 164 22.80 14.69 -5.84
C ASN A 164 22.40 13.58 -6.84
N SER A 165 21.20 13.64 -7.42
CA SER A 165 20.84 12.75 -8.51
C SER A 165 21.66 13.00 -9.77
N TYR A 166 21.95 11.96 -10.54
CA TYR A 166 22.70 12.05 -11.79
C TYR A 166 22.24 11.02 -12.82
N ILE A 167 22.47 11.30 -14.10
CA ILE A 167 22.20 10.32 -15.17
C ILE A 167 23.37 9.36 -15.32
N ASN A 168 23.07 8.07 -15.37
CA ASN A 168 24.00 7.04 -15.79
C ASN A 168 23.30 6.06 -16.74
N ASN A 169 23.86 5.88 -17.93
CA ASN A 169 23.30 5.02 -19.00
C ASN A 169 21.82 5.28 -19.33
N GLY A 170 21.38 6.54 -19.27
CA GLY A 170 20.00 6.94 -19.62
C GLY A 170 18.97 6.79 -18.50
N SER A 171 19.38 6.36 -17.31
CA SER A 171 18.53 6.33 -16.11
C SER A 171 19.02 7.30 -15.06
N ILE A 172 18.11 7.82 -14.23
CA ILE A 172 18.47 8.67 -13.10
C ILE A 172 18.83 7.77 -11.93
N TYR A 173 19.97 8.05 -11.33
CA TYR A 173 20.45 7.45 -10.10
C TYR A 173 20.34 8.50 -9.02
N THR A 174 19.52 8.23 -8.02
CA THR A 174 19.34 9.10 -6.85
C THR A 174 19.95 8.42 -5.63
N PRO A 175 21.01 8.97 -5.02
CA PRO A 175 21.67 8.33 -3.89
C PRO A 175 20.75 8.27 -2.66
N LEU A 176 20.87 7.20 -1.88
CA LEU A 176 20.23 7.08 -0.58
C LEU A 176 20.90 8.03 0.43
N ASN A 177 20.10 8.83 1.14
CA ASN A 177 20.57 9.70 2.21
C ASN A 177 20.35 9.03 3.57
N PHE A 178 21.43 8.60 4.22
CA PHE A 178 21.33 7.93 5.52
C PHE A 178 20.89 8.90 6.63
N ILE A 179 19.79 8.56 7.30
CA ILE A 179 19.29 9.25 8.50
C ILE A 179 19.90 8.60 9.75
N THR A 180 20.04 7.28 9.73
CA THR A 180 20.68 6.49 10.80
C THR A 180 21.68 5.52 10.18
N ALA A 181 22.26 4.61 10.98
CA ALA A 181 23.13 3.56 10.46
C ALA A 181 22.40 2.55 9.57
N THR A 182 21.09 2.38 9.75
CA THR A 182 20.26 1.34 9.10
C THR A 182 19.01 1.90 8.43
N THR A 183 18.87 3.23 8.38
CA THR A 183 17.74 3.91 7.75
C THR A 183 18.26 4.97 6.79
N ALA A 184 17.73 4.99 5.58
CA ALA A 184 17.95 6.06 4.62
C ALA A 184 16.63 6.55 4.03
N SER A 185 16.64 7.76 3.52
CA SER A 185 15.52 8.32 2.77
C SER A 185 15.94 9.00 1.48
N ILE A 186 14.94 9.27 0.65
CA ILE A 186 15.04 10.13 -0.53
C ILE A 186 13.78 11.01 -0.55
N ASP A 187 14.02 12.32 -0.65
CA ASP A 187 12.98 13.34 -0.79
C ASP A 187 12.77 13.70 -2.26
N PHE A 188 11.55 13.51 -2.76
CA PHE A 188 11.11 13.84 -4.13
C PHE A 188 10.23 15.09 -4.17
#